data_AF-A0A223V4U9-F1
#
_entry.id   AF-A0A223V4U9-F1
#
_cell.length_a   1.000
_cell.length_b   1.000
_cell.length_c   1.000
_cell.angle_alpha   90.00
_cell.angle_beta   90.00
_cell.angle_gamma   90.00
#
_symmetry.space_group_name_H-M   'P 1'
#
loop_
_entity.id
_entity.type
_entity.pdbx_description
1 polymer ?
#
loop_
_entity_poly.entity_id
_entity_poly.type
_entity_poly.pdbx_seq_one_letter_code
_entity_poly.pdbx_strand_id
1 'polypeptide(L)'
;MLGNIDRGFHLLLEKAYVFHFFFSLVLVVAFQFLSKVKKLVAQLGFLYIATLVFKIVVFTAIFYPQLMGDQPLPHFYRAMILIPIFIFLTLEVIFVSKIIREK
;
A
#
# COMPACT_ATOMS: atom_id res chain seq x y z
N MET A 1 2.03 -0.11 -32.23
CA MET A 1 1.59 0.87 -31.21
C MET A 1 1.08 0.22 -29.92
N LEU A 2 0.33 -0.89 -29.96
CA LEU A 2 -0.15 -1.62 -28.76
C LEU A 2 0.96 -2.11 -27.81
N GLY A 3 2.00 -2.77 -28.33
CA GLY A 3 3.06 -3.36 -27.50
C GLY A 3 3.97 -2.38 -26.71
N ASN A 4 3.81 -1.07 -26.87
CA ASN A 4 4.50 -0.07 -26.04
C ASN A 4 3.65 0.37 -24.84
N ILE A 5 2.32 0.38 -25.00
CA ILE A 5 1.35 0.68 -23.93
C ILE A 5 1.36 -0.47 -22.92
N ASP A 6 1.34 -1.72 -23.39
CA ASP A 6 1.32 -2.90 -22.50
C ASP A 6 2.59 -3.00 -21.64
N ARG A 7 3.77 -2.70 -22.21
CA ARG A 7 5.02 -2.67 -21.46
C ARG A 7 5.06 -1.55 -20.43
N GLY A 8 4.60 -0.35 -20.79
CA GLY A 8 4.51 0.79 -19.87
C GLY A 8 3.57 0.50 -18.70
N PHE A 9 2.43 -0.14 -18.98
CA PHE A 9 1.49 -0.58 -17.95
C PHE A 9 2.08 -1.66 -17.04
N HIS A 10 2.74 -2.68 -17.60
CA HIS A 10 3.37 -3.73 -16.80
C HIS A 10 4.39 -3.15 -15.80
N LEU A 11 5.26 -2.25 -16.27
CA LEU A 11 6.23 -1.57 -15.42
C LEU A 11 5.57 -0.72 -14.32
N LEU A 12 4.45 -0.08 -14.63
CA LEU A 12 3.69 0.71 -13.67
C LEU A 12 3.03 -0.17 -12.60
N LEU A 13 2.45 -1.29 -13.02
CA LEU A 13 1.83 -2.26 -12.13
C LEU A 13 2.88 -2.90 -11.21
N GLU A 14 4.04 -3.29 -11.76
CA GLU A 14 5.18 -3.80 -10.99
C GLU A 14 5.64 -2.78 -9.92
N LYS A 15 5.80 -1.50 -10.30
CA LYS A 15 6.13 -0.43 -9.35
C LYS A 15 5.09 -0.31 -8.23
N ALA A 16 3.79 -0.44 -8.53
CA ALA A 16 2.74 -0.41 -7.53
C ALA A 16 2.84 -1.60 -6.57
N TYR A 17 3.01 -2.83 -7.09
CA TYR A 17 3.22 -4.03 -6.26
C TYR A 17 4.44 -3.90 -5.36
N VAL A 18 5.57 -3.45 -5.90
CA VAL A 18 6.82 -3.24 -5.16
C VAL A 18 6.63 -2.19 -4.07
N PHE A 19 6.02 -1.05 -4.39
CA PHE A 19 5.72 0.00 -3.40
C PHE A 19 4.88 -0.55 -2.24
N HIS A 20 3.77 -1.21 -2.55
CA HIS A 20 2.88 -1.74 -1.51
C HIS A 20 3.57 -2.84 -0.70
N PHE A 21 4.31 -3.74 -1.33
CA PHE A 21 5.06 -4.80 -0.65
C PHE A 21 6.06 -4.23 0.36
N PHE A 22 6.95 -3.33 -0.08
CA PHE A 22 7.98 -2.77 0.81
C PHE A 22 7.36 -1.95 1.94
N PHE A 23 6.36 -1.13 1.63
CA PHE A 23 5.67 -0.34 2.66
C PHE A 23 5.00 -1.25 3.69
N SER A 24 4.29 -2.30 3.24
CA SER A 24 3.63 -3.27 4.12
C SER A 24 4.62 -4.05 4.96
N LEU A 25 5.75 -4.46 4.39
CA LEU A 25 6.80 -5.15 5.13
C LEU A 25 7.36 -4.26 6.24
N VAL A 26 7.72 -3.02 5.91
CA VAL A 26 8.23 -2.05 6.90
C VAL A 26 7.18 -1.79 7.98
N LEU A 27 5.91 -1.62 7.61
CA LEU A 27 4.81 -1.42 8.55
C LEU A 27 4.69 -2.62 9.51
N VAL A 28 4.57 -3.84 8.99
CA VAL A 28 4.41 -5.04 9.83
C VAL A 28 5.59 -5.22 10.78
N VAL A 29 6.83 -5.03 10.29
CA VAL A 29 8.04 -5.08 11.13
C VAL A 29 8.01 -3.98 12.20
N ALA A 30 7.68 -2.74 11.84
CA ALA A 30 7.57 -1.64 12.79
C ALA A 30 6.52 -1.92 13.88
N PHE A 31 5.35 -2.43 13.49
CA PHE A 31 4.29 -2.82 14.43
C PHE A 31 4.71 -3.97 15.34
N GLN A 32 5.48 -4.94 14.83
CA GLN A 32 6.03 -6.01 15.63
C GLN A 32 6.96 -5.48 16.73
N PHE A 33 7.81 -4.49 16.42
CA PHE A 33 8.65 -3.83 17.43
C PHE A 33 7.84 -2.94 18.38
N LEU A 34 6.96 -2.08 17.86
CA LEU A 34 6.14 -1.17 18.66
C LEU A 34 5.22 -1.92 19.63
N SER A 35 4.74 -3.10 19.25
CA SER A 35 3.94 -3.95 20.14
C SER A 35 4.66 -4.27 21.44
N LYS A 36 6.00 -4.30 21.48
CA LYS A 36 6.78 -4.61 22.69
C LYS A 36 6.77 -3.47 23.71
N VAL A 37 6.35 -2.27 23.31
CA VAL A 37 6.27 -1.09 24.17
C VAL A 37 4.87 -1.01 24.78
N LYS A 38 4.70 -1.41 26.05
CA LYS A 38 3.40 -1.50 26.74
C LYS A 38 2.51 -0.25 26.59
N LYS A 39 3.11 0.95 26.63
CA LYS A 39 2.38 2.22 26.51
C LYS A 39 1.76 2.45 25.13
N LEU A 40 2.37 1.90 24.07
CA LEU A 40 1.92 2.08 22.68
C LEU A 40 0.90 1.04 22.25
N VAL A 41 0.82 -0.13 22.92
CA VAL A 41 -0.12 -1.22 22.59
C VAL A 41 -1.56 -0.71 22.52
N ALA A 42 -1.99 0.08 23.50
CA ALA A 42 -3.34 0.64 23.57
C ALA A 42 -3.68 1.58 22.39
N GLN A 43 -2.66 2.14 21.71
CA GLN A 43 -2.81 3.08 20.61
C GLN A 43 -2.44 2.49 19.24
N LEU A 44 -2.04 1.21 19.17
CA LEU A 44 -1.61 0.59 17.90
C LEU A 44 -2.70 0.60 16.83
N GLY A 45 -3.97 0.41 17.21
CA GLY A 45 -5.09 0.50 16.27
C GLY A 45 -5.19 1.89 15.63
N PHE A 46 -5.05 2.96 16.44
CA PHE A 46 -5.06 4.34 15.94
C PHE A 46 -3.83 4.63 15.07
N LEU A 47 -2.65 4.21 15.51
CA LEU A 47 -1.41 4.35 14.74
C LEU A 47 -1.51 3.63 13.39
N TYR A 48 -2.19 2.49 13.33
CA TYR A 48 -2.38 1.73 12.10
C TYR A 48 -3.23 2.54 11.10
N ILE A 49 -4.37 3.08 11.54
CA ILE A 49 -5.21 3.93 10.68
C ILE A 49 -4.44 5.16 10.20
N ALA A 50 -3.68 5.83 11.07
CA ALA A 50 -2.84 6.97 10.68
C ALA A 50 -1.80 6.57 9.61
N THR A 51 -1.17 5.40 9.78
CA THR A 51 -0.19 4.87 8.82
C THR A 51 -0.86 4.50 7.49
N LEU A 52 -2.10 3.98 7.50
CA LEU A 52 -2.86 3.71 6.28
C LEU A 52 -3.19 4.99 5.51
N VAL A 53 -3.64 6.03 6.19
CA VAL A 53 -3.92 7.33 5.56
C VAL A 53 -2.64 7.89 4.95
N PHE A 54 -1.54 7.85 5.70
CA PHE A 54 -0.22 8.26 5.21
C PHE A 54 0.21 7.46 3.97
N LYS A 55 0.04 6.13 3.97
CA LYS A 55 0.34 5.25 2.84
C LYS A 55 -0.42 5.66 1.58
N ILE A 56 -1.73 5.93 1.73
CA ILE A 56 -2.59 6.34 0.62
C ILE A 56 -2.12 7.69 0.06
N VAL A 57 -1.81 8.67 0.91
CA VAL A 57 -1.30 9.99 0.48
C VAL A 57 0.03 9.87 -0.26
N VAL A 58 0.97 9.08 0.26
CA VAL A 58 2.28 8.87 -0.39
C VAL A 58 2.09 8.16 -1.73
N PHE A 59 1.22 7.15 -1.79
CA PHE A 59 0.92 6.44 -3.02
C PHE A 59 0.31 7.37 -4.08
N THR A 60 -0.72 8.13 -3.73
CA THR A 60 -1.36 9.05 -4.68
C THR A 60 -0.44 10.16 -5.12
N ALA A 61 0.49 10.63 -4.27
CA ALA A 61 1.50 11.60 -4.65
C ALA A 61 2.52 11.03 -5.66
N ILE A 62 3.02 9.80 -5.43
CA ILE A 62 3.99 9.15 -6.33
C ILE A 62 3.37 8.78 -7.67
N PHE A 63 2.12 8.30 -7.67
CA PHE A 63 1.40 7.84 -8.87
C PHE A 63 0.46 8.92 -9.45
N TYR A 64 0.60 10.19 -9.01
CA TYR A 64 -0.28 11.29 -9.39
C TYR A 64 -0.48 11.42 -10.91
N PRO A 65 0.59 11.46 -11.75
CA PRO A 65 0.42 11.65 -13.20
C PRO A 65 -0.36 10.51 -13.86
N GLN A 66 -0.21 9.28 -13.36
CA GLN A 66 -0.87 8.09 -13.90
C GLN A 66 -2.31 7.97 -13.42
N LEU A 67 -2.62 8.51 -12.24
CA LEU A 67 -3.96 8.55 -11.68
C LEU A 67 -4.80 9.69 -12.27
N MET A 68 -4.22 10.88 -12.46
CA MET A 68 -4.97 12.12 -12.75
C MET A 68 -5.33 12.37 -14.21
N GLY A 69 -4.66 11.77 -15.19
CA GLY A 69 -5.04 11.99 -16.60
C GLY A 69 -3.92 12.34 -17.54
N ASP A 70 -2.78 12.77 -17.02
CA ASP A 70 -1.71 13.38 -17.82
C ASP A 70 -1.03 12.37 -18.77
N GLN A 71 -1.29 11.07 -18.57
CA GLN A 71 -0.93 10.01 -19.49
C GLN A 71 -2.19 9.40 -20.11
N PRO A 72 -2.15 9.02 -21.41
CA PRO A 72 -3.26 8.34 -22.08
C PRO A 72 -3.37 6.88 -21.61
N LEU A 73 -3.61 6.68 -20.32
CA LEU A 73 -3.86 5.37 -19.72
C LEU A 73 -5.39 5.14 -19.69
N PRO A 74 -5.90 4.11 -20.38
CA PRO A 74 -7.32 3.76 -20.33
C PRO A 74 -7.81 3.53 -18.90
N HIS A 75 -9.07 3.89 -18.63
CA HIS A 75 -9.68 3.76 -17.29
C HIS A 75 -9.55 2.35 -16.70
N PHE A 76 -9.60 1.32 -17.53
CA PHE A 76 -9.42 -0.08 -17.12
C PHE A 76 -8.04 -0.32 -16.46
N TYR A 77 -6.96 0.12 -17.10
CA TYR A 77 -5.60 -0.04 -16.56
C TYR A 77 -5.41 0.77 -15.27
N ARG A 78 -6.08 1.93 -15.14
CA ARG A 78 -6.06 2.69 -13.87
C ARG A 78 -6.69 1.90 -12.72
N ALA A 79 -7.80 1.21 -12.98
CA ALA A 79 -8.44 0.36 -11.97
C ALA A 79 -7.53 -0.80 -11.54
N MET A 80 -6.75 -1.37 -12.47
CA MET A 80 -5.82 -2.46 -12.15
C MET A 80 -4.70 -2.04 -11.18
N ILE A 81 -4.28 -0.76 -11.20
CA ILE A 81 -3.31 -0.20 -10.25
C ILE A 81 -3.85 -0.20 -8.81
N LEU A 82 -5.17 -0.28 -8.62
CA LEU A 82 -5.81 -0.37 -7.31
C LEU A 82 -5.80 -1.79 -6.73
N ILE A 83 -5.63 -2.83 -7.57
CA ILE A 83 -5.62 -4.23 -7.11
C ILE A 83 -4.53 -4.49 -6.05
N PRO A 84 -3.26 -4.05 -6.25
CA PRO A 84 -2.23 -4.14 -5.22
C PRO A 84 -2.67 -3.54 -3.88
N ILE A 85 -3.37 -2.40 -3.89
CA ILE A 85 -3.81 -1.71 -2.68
C ILE A 85 -4.66 -2.66 -1.83
N PHE A 86 -5.68 -3.28 -2.44
CA PHE A 86 -6.57 -4.21 -1.73
C PHE A 86 -5.85 -5.44 -1.19
N ILE A 87 -5.01 -6.07 -2.01
CA ILE A 87 -4.25 -7.28 -1.62
C ILE A 87 -3.39 -6.98 -0.39
N PHE A 88 -2.59 -5.91 -0.46
CA PHE A 88 -1.66 -5.58 0.62
C PHE A 88 -2.35 -5.02 1.86
N LEU A 89 -3.43 -4.23 1.72
CA LEU A 89 -4.23 -3.78 2.86
C LEU A 89 -4.85 -4.95 3.63
N THR A 90 -5.43 -5.92 2.92
CA THR A 90 -6.01 -7.10 3.57
C THR A 90 -4.94 -7.89 4.32
N LEU A 91 -3.78 -8.11 3.71
CA LEU A 91 -2.65 -8.78 4.38
C LEU A 91 -2.18 -7.99 5.61
N GLU A 92 -2.00 -6.68 5.49
CA GLU A 92 -1.62 -5.79 6.61
C GLU A 92 -2.58 -5.90 7.78
N VAL A 93 -3.89 -5.82 7.53
CA VAL A 93 -4.91 -5.95 8.59
C VAL A 93 -4.78 -7.29 9.30
N ILE A 94 -4.59 -8.39 8.56
CA ILE A 94 -4.46 -9.74 9.13
C ILE A 94 -3.21 -9.82 10.02
N PHE A 95 -2.06 -9.37 9.53
CA PHE A 95 -0.80 -9.40 10.28
C PHE A 95 -0.84 -8.48 11.51
N VAL A 96 -1.27 -7.23 11.34
CA VAL A 96 -1.34 -6.26 12.44
C VAL A 96 -2.34 -6.69 13.50
N SER A 97 -3.51 -7.20 13.11
CA SER A 97 -4.50 -7.71 14.07
C SER A 97 -3.97 -8.91 14.85
N LYS A 98 -3.19 -9.79 14.19
CA LYS A 98 -2.52 -10.91 14.85
C LYS A 98 -1.48 -10.42 15.86
N ILE A 99 -0.65 -9.45 15.50
CA ILE A 99 0.35 -8.83 16.38
C ILE A 99 -0.29 -8.17 17.60
N ILE A 100 -1.44 -7.50 17.42
CA ILE A 100 -2.17 -6.86 18.53
C ILE A 100 -2.82 -7.89 19.45
N ARG A 101 -3.39 -8.97 18.90
CA ARG A 101 -4.13 -10.00 19.66
C ARG A 101 -3.22 -11.02 20.36
N GLU A 102 -2.02 -11.27 19.84
CA GLU A 102 -1.04 -12.17 20.48
C GLU A 102 -0.34 -11.56 21.72
N LYS A 103 -0.92 -10.48 22.27
CA LYS A 103 -0.55 -9.82 23.52
C LYS A 103 -1.77 -9.56 24.37
#